data_AF-A0A1V5B9T7-F1
#
_entry.id   AF-A0A1V5B9T7-F1
#
_cell.length_a   1.000
_cell.length_b   1.000
_cell.length_c   1.000
_cell.angle_alpha   90.00
_cell.angle_beta   90.00
_cell.angle_gamma   90.00
#
_symmetry.space_group_name_H-M   'P 1'
#
loop_
_entity.id
_entity.type
_entity.pdbx_description
1 polymer ?
#
loop_
_entity_poly.entity_id
_entity_poly.type
_entity_poly.pdbx_seq_one_letter_code
_entity_poly.pdbx_strand_id
1 'polypeptide(L)'
;MAENRHEPPQGYKCDSRCKCGQYPNHLELDKYYLKKEISLQQYADKVGCDKRSVERHIKGHLPEALLKATEIEDVANADSLLDQLKDAREKALSLLDKAEAAGNTKVYGPPSAYLKEIREQIKLLAELEGRLASQPQINIINNPQWIELRTLIVTALDPFPQAKEAVVNAIRGR
;
A
#
# COMPACT_ATOMS: atom_id res chain seq x y z
N MET A 1 -25.68 35.73 14.06
CA MET A 1 -24.81 34.60 14.45
C MET A 1 -25.48 33.36 13.91
N ALA A 2 -25.00 32.86 12.76
CA ALA A 2 -25.66 31.79 12.02
C ALA A 2 -25.36 30.43 12.68
N GLU A 3 -26.43 29.67 12.89
CA GLU A 3 -26.42 28.36 13.54
C GLU A 3 -25.52 27.37 12.78
N ASN A 4 -24.55 26.83 13.50
CA ASN A 4 -23.74 25.72 13.10
C ASN A 4 -24.59 24.44 13.23
N ARG A 5 -25.25 24.03 12.14
CA ARG A 5 -25.86 22.70 12.00
C ARG A 5 -25.00 21.88 11.05
N HIS A 6 -24.05 21.13 11.62
CA HIS A 6 -23.48 19.96 10.95
C HIS A 6 -24.54 18.85 10.97
N GLU A 7 -25.47 18.88 10.03
CA GLU A 7 -26.24 17.69 9.67
C GLU A 7 -25.39 16.87 8.69
N PRO A 8 -25.11 15.59 8.96
CA PRO A 8 -24.55 14.71 7.94
C PRO A 8 -25.56 14.69 6.78
N PRO A 9 -25.12 14.89 5.52
CA PRO A 9 -26.04 15.13 4.43
C PRO A 9 -26.97 13.92 4.28
N GLN A 10 -28.26 14.13 4.58
CA GLN A 10 -29.32 13.21 4.22
C GLN A 10 -29.18 12.90 2.73
N GLY A 11 -28.83 11.65 2.42
CA GLY A 11 -28.73 11.06 1.08
C GLY A 11 -28.34 12.04 -0.03
N TYR A 12 -27.04 12.20 -0.28
CA TYR A 12 -26.59 12.94 -1.45
C TYR A 12 -27.21 12.30 -2.71
N LYS A 13 -27.84 13.14 -3.54
CA LYS A 13 -28.48 12.68 -4.76
C LYS A 13 -27.40 12.38 -5.79
N CYS A 14 -27.23 11.10 -6.08
CA CYS A 14 -26.44 10.66 -7.22
C CYS A 14 -27.25 10.90 -8.52
N ASP A 15 -26.57 11.07 -9.66
CA ASP A 15 -27.24 11.26 -10.94
C ASP A 15 -28.26 10.13 -11.18
N SER A 16 -29.46 10.51 -11.63
CA SER A 16 -30.52 9.60 -12.10
C SER A 16 -30.04 8.53 -13.08
N ARG A 17 -28.97 8.79 -13.83
CA ARG A 17 -28.35 7.87 -14.80
C ARG A 17 -27.32 6.93 -14.17
N CYS A 18 -26.88 7.17 -12.94
CA CYS A 18 -25.88 6.35 -12.27
C CYS A 18 -26.51 5.10 -11.64
N LYS A 19 -26.29 3.93 -12.23
CA LYS A 19 -26.80 2.66 -11.69
C LYS A 19 -26.34 2.38 -10.25
N CYS A 20 -25.13 2.80 -9.89
CA CYS A 20 -24.59 2.65 -8.53
C CYS A 20 -25.37 3.50 -7.53
N GLY A 21 -25.61 4.76 -7.85
CA GLY A 21 -26.38 5.66 -7.00
C GLY A 21 -27.88 5.37 -6.94
N GLN A 22 -28.41 4.65 -7.93
CA GLN A 22 -29.79 4.15 -7.92
C GLN A 22 -29.95 2.82 -7.17
N TYR A 23 -28.85 2.18 -6.75
CA TYR A 23 -28.93 0.92 -6.02
C TYR A 23 -29.54 1.13 -4.61
N PRO A 24 -30.48 0.27 -4.17
CA PRO A 24 -30.99 0.31 -2.81
C PRO A 24 -29.85 0.14 -1.81
N ASN A 25 -29.66 1.12 -0.91
CA ASN A 25 -28.55 1.17 0.06
C ASN A 25 -27.16 1.47 -0.52
N HIS A 26 -27.05 2.14 -1.68
CA HIS A 26 -25.75 2.59 -2.20
C HIS A 26 -24.93 3.40 -1.17
N LEU A 27 -25.59 4.21 -0.33
CA LEU A 27 -24.93 4.98 0.73
C LEU A 27 -24.14 4.09 1.72
N GLU A 28 -24.66 2.91 2.04
CA GLU A 28 -23.97 1.97 2.92
C GLU A 28 -22.81 1.29 2.18
N LEU A 29 -22.98 0.94 0.91
CA LEU A 29 -21.89 0.42 0.08
C LEU A 29 -20.76 1.44 -0.10
N ASP A 30 -21.12 2.71 -0.29
CA ASP A 30 -20.18 3.83 -0.39
C ASP A 30 -19.37 3.96 0.91
N LYS A 31 -20.04 3.91 2.07
CA LYS A 31 -19.35 3.88 3.38
C LYS A 31 -18.45 2.66 3.55
N TYR A 32 -18.93 1.45 3.24
CA TYR A 32 -18.13 0.23 3.37
C TYR A 32 -16.90 0.26 2.46
N TYR A 33 -17.04 0.79 1.25
CA TYR A 33 -15.92 0.98 0.34
C TYR A 33 -14.91 2.00 0.87
N LEU A 34 -15.39 3.15 1.35
CA LEU A 34 -14.57 4.20 1.95
C LEU A 34 -13.79 3.70 3.18
N LYS A 35 -14.41 2.82 3.98
CA LYS A 35 -13.76 2.14 5.11
C LYS A 35 -12.85 0.96 4.72
N LYS A 36 -12.70 0.69 3.42
CA LYS A 36 -11.90 -0.42 2.87
C LYS A 36 -12.39 -1.82 3.31
N GLU A 37 -13.65 -1.94 3.73
CA GLU A 37 -14.27 -3.22 4.13
C GLU A 37 -14.69 -4.08 2.93
N ILE A 38 -14.95 -3.43 1.79
CA ILE A 38 -15.25 -4.09 0.51
C ILE A 38 -14.37 -3.54 -0.62
N SER A 39 -13.99 -4.41 -1.54
CA SER A 39 -13.26 -4.02 -2.77
C SER A 39 -14.20 -3.42 -3.82
N LEU A 40 -13.63 -2.69 -4.78
CA LEU A 40 -14.36 -2.21 -5.96
C LEU A 40 -15.09 -3.34 -6.70
N GLN A 41 -14.49 -4.52 -6.77
CA GLN A 41 -15.09 -5.68 -7.41
C GLN A 41 -16.31 -6.18 -6.64
N GLN A 42 -16.19 -6.34 -5.31
CA GLN A 42 -17.30 -6.76 -4.46
C GLN A 42 -18.45 -5.74 -4.45
N TYR A 43 -18.14 -4.44 -4.50
CA TYR A 43 -19.13 -3.39 -4.70
C TYR A 43 -19.86 -3.60 -6.04
N ALA A 44 -19.09 -3.74 -7.12
CA ALA A 44 -19.61 -3.90 -8.48
C ALA A 44 -20.53 -5.13 -8.59
N ASP A 45 -20.13 -6.25 -7.99
CA ASP A 45 -20.89 -7.50 -7.94
C ASP A 45 -22.21 -7.33 -7.17
N LYS A 46 -22.20 -6.64 -6.01
CA LYS A 46 -23.42 -6.36 -5.22
C LYS A 46 -24.43 -5.50 -5.97
N VAL A 47 -23.94 -4.51 -6.71
CA VAL A 47 -24.76 -3.58 -7.50
C VAL A 47 -25.15 -4.15 -8.86
N GLY A 48 -24.45 -5.18 -9.33
CA GLY A 48 -24.61 -5.74 -10.67
C GLY A 48 -24.17 -4.76 -11.77
N CYS A 49 -23.08 -4.03 -11.53
CA CYS A 49 -22.44 -3.14 -12.50
C CYS A 49 -20.98 -3.53 -12.72
N ASP A 50 -20.29 -2.90 -13.68
CA ASP A 50 -18.87 -3.16 -13.89
C ASP A 50 -17.99 -2.32 -12.94
N LYS A 51 -16.78 -2.79 -12.68
CA LYS A 51 -15.80 -2.12 -11.82
C LYS A 51 -15.56 -0.65 -12.20
N ARG A 52 -15.48 -0.32 -13.50
CA ARG A 52 -15.25 1.06 -13.95
C ARG A 52 -16.46 1.95 -13.71
N SER A 53 -17.69 1.40 -13.73
CA SER A 53 -18.89 2.14 -13.35
C SER A 53 -18.87 2.54 -11.88
N VAL A 54 -18.41 1.66 -10.98
CA VAL A 54 -18.22 1.98 -9.56
C VAL A 54 -17.12 3.04 -9.37
N GLU A 55 -15.99 2.90 -10.08
CA GLU A 55 -14.90 3.90 -10.02
C GLU A 55 -15.36 5.31 -10.44
N ARG A 56 -16.20 5.41 -11.49
CA ARG A 56 -16.78 6.69 -11.91
C ARG A 56 -17.77 7.25 -10.89
N HIS A 57 -18.56 6.40 -10.25
CA HIS A 57 -19.47 6.82 -9.18
C HIS A 57 -18.70 7.43 -8.00
N ILE A 58 -17.65 6.76 -7.53
CA ILE A 58 -16.80 7.25 -6.43
C ILE A 58 -16.16 8.59 -6.79
N LYS A 59 -15.60 8.72 -8.00
CA LYS A 59 -14.92 9.96 -8.42
C LYS A 59 -15.85 11.11 -8.76
N GLY A 60 -17.05 10.80 -9.25
CA GLY A 60 -17.95 11.80 -9.85
C GLY A 60 -19.14 12.19 -8.98
N HIS A 61 -19.52 11.35 -8.00
CA HIS A 61 -20.79 11.51 -7.29
C HIS A 61 -20.67 11.47 -5.76
N LEU A 62 -19.56 10.98 -5.20
CA LEU A 62 -19.36 11.10 -3.74
C LEU A 62 -19.09 12.56 -3.36
N PRO A 63 -19.74 13.08 -2.32
CA PRO A 63 -19.45 14.39 -1.77
C PRO A 63 -17.97 14.53 -1.40
N GLU A 64 -17.38 15.65 -1.79
CA GLU A 64 -15.98 15.97 -1.47
C GLU A 64 -15.72 15.94 0.05
N ALA A 65 -16.71 16.31 0.86
CA ALA A 65 -16.64 16.24 2.32
C ALA A 65 -16.43 14.80 2.85
N LEU A 66 -17.02 13.77 2.23
CA LEU A 66 -16.83 12.38 2.63
C LEU A 66 -15.44 11.86 2.24
N LEU A 67 -14.96 12.23 1.05
CA LEU A 67 -13.61 11.89 0.60
C LEU A 67 -12.54 12.54 1.50
N LYS A 68 -12.71 13.83 1.83
CA LYS A 68 -11.81 14.54 2.75
C LYS A 68 -11.84 13.94 4.16
N ALA A 69 -13.01 13.53 4.66
CA ALA A 69 -13.10 12.89 5.97
C ALA A 69 -12.28 11.59 6.03
N THR A 70 -12.33 10.76 4.98
CA THR A 70 -11.49 9.55 4.90
C THR A 70 -10.00 9.85 4.79
N GLU A 71 -9.61 10.87 4.03
CA GLU A 71 -8.20 11.28 3.93
C GLU A 71 -7.66 11.76 5.28
N ILE A 72 -8.46 12.55 6.01
CA ILE A 72 -8.12 13.02 7.37
C ILE A 72 -7.99 11.82 8.33
N GLU A 73 -8.91 10.86 8.28
CA GLU A 73 -8.86 9.65 9.11
C GLU A 73 -7.65 8.78 8.79
N ASP A 74 -7.32 8.56 7.51
CA ASP A 74 -6.14 7.81 7.07
C ASP A 74 -4.84 8.49 7.55
N VAL A 75 -4.74 9.82 7.47
CA VAL A 75 -3.58 10.58 7.97
C VAL A 75 -3.47 10.48 9.49
N ALA A 76 -4.57 10.67 10.23
CA ALA A 76 -4.57 10.56 11.69
C ALA A 76 -4.16 9.15 12.17
N ASN A 77 -4.62 8.11 11.47
CA ASN A 77 -4.21 6.73 11.77
C ASN A 77 -2.72 6.50 11.48
N ALA A 78 -2.19 7.05 10.38
CA ALA A 78 -0.77 6.97 10.05
C ALA A 78 0.10 7.68 11.11
N ASP A 79 -0.31 8.86 11.57
CA ASP A 79 0.38 9.58 12.66
C ASP A 79 0.34 8.78 13.97
N SER A 80 -0.78 8.15 14.30
CA SER A 80 -0.87 7.28 15.48
C SER A 80 0.07 6.07 15.41
N LEU A 81 0.18 5.43 14.24
CA LEU A 81 1.12 4.31 14.05
C LEU A 81 2.58 4.76 14.15
N LEU A 82 2.88 5.95 13.61
CA LEU A 82 4.21 6.56 13.71
C LEU A 82 4.59 6.84 15.17
N ASP A 83 3.65 7.35 15.97
CA ASP A 83 3.88 7.62 17.38
C ASP A 83 4.04 6.32 18.20
N GLN A 84 3.25 5.28 17.91
CA GLN A 84 3.45 3.96 18.51
C GLN A 84 4.83 3.37 18.20
N LEU A 85 5.35 3.58 16.99
CA LEU A 85 6.69 3.15 16.58
C LEU A 85 7.79 3.94 17.29
N LYS A 86 7.62 5.25 17.50
CA LYS A 86 8.55 6.06 18.31
C LYS A 86 8.59 5.59 19.76
N ASP A 87 7.43 5.32 20.36
CA ASP A 87 7.32 4.81 21.73
C ASP A 87 8.00 3.44 21.88
N ALA A 88 7.82 2.55 20.90
CA ALA A 88 8.49 1.26 20.87
C ALA A 88 10.02 1.40 20.80
N ARG A 89 10.52 2.35 20.01
CA ARG A 89 11.94 2.67 19.91
C ARG A 89 12.53 3.19 21.20
N GLU A 90 11.82 4.11 21.87
CA GLU A 90 12.27 4.65 23.16
C GLU A 90 12.35 3.56 24.23
N LYS A 91 11.38 2.64 24.25
CA LYS A 91 11.44 1.46 25.14
C LYS A 91 12.62 0.54 24.80
N ALA A 92 12.88 0.29 23.53
CA ALA A 92 14.02 -0.54 23.11
C ALA A 92 15.37 0.09 23.52
N LEU A 93 15.51 1.42 23.38
CA LEU A 93 16.67 2.17 23.86
C LEU A 93 16.83 2.07 25.39
N SER A 94 15.74 2.27 26.14
CA SER A 94 15.78 2.12 27.61
C SER A 94 16.18 0.72 28.06
N LEU A 95 15.74 -0.32 27.34
CA LEU A 95 16.14 -1.70 27.63
C LEU A 95 17.60 -1.98 27.26
N LEU A 96 18.08 -1.39 26.17
CA LEU A 96 19.50 -1.44 25.79
C LEU A 96 20.37 -0.82 26.90
N ASP A 97 20.04 0.39 27.36
CA ASP A 97 20.79 1.06 28.44
C ASP A 97 20.84 0.21 29.72
N LYS A 98 19.72 -0.43 30.09
CA LYS A 98 19.66 -1.34 31.24
C LYS A 98 20.49 -2.61 31.02
N ALA A 99 20.48 -3.16 29.81
CA ALA A 99 21.26 -4.34 29.47
C ALA A 99 22.77 -4.05 29.49
N GLU A 100 23.19 -2.90 28.97
CA GLU A 100 24.57 -2.43 29.00
C GLU A 100 25.04 -2.14 30.43
N ALA A 101 24.24 -1.42 31.22
CA ALA A 101 24.56 -1.11 32.61
C ALA A 101 24.62 -2.36 33.51
N ALA A 102 23.77 -3.35 33.28
CA ALA A 102 23.77 -4.57 34.06
C ALA A 102 24.97 -5.48 33.78
N GLY A 103 25.61 -5.37 32.60
CA GLY A 103 26.70 -6.24 32.16
C GLY A 103 26.36 -7.73 32.15
N ASN A 104 25.08 -8.08 32.34
CA ASN A 104 24.60 -9.45 32.58
C ASN A 104 23.51 -9.80 31.56
N THR A 105 23.97 -10.46 30.50
CA THR A 105 23.12 -10.89 29.38
C THR A 105 22.11 -11.97 29.74
N LYS A 106 22.17 -12.56 30.94
CA LYS A 106 21.16 -13.55 31.39
C LYS A 106 19.84 -12.93 31.83
N VAL A 107 19.86 -11.68 32.33
CA VAL A 107 18.66 -11.01 32.84
C VAL A 107 17.98 -10.18 31.75
N TYR A 108 18.78 -9.45 30.96
CA TYR A 108 18.28 -8.53 29.95
C TYR A 108 18.54 -8.99 28.51
N GLY A 109 19.12 -10.17 28.30
CA GLY A 109 19.54 -10.60 26.96
C GLY A 109 20.78 -9.84 26.45
N PRO A 110 21.25 -10.16 25.24
CA PRO A 110 22.42 -9.50 24.65
C PRO A 110 22.06 -8.10 24.11
N PRO A 111 22.88 -7.06 24.37
CA PRO A 111 22.71 -5.71 23.80
C PRO A 111 22.52 -5.68 22.27
N SER A 112 23.16 -6.62 21.56
CA SER A 112 23.05 -6.74 20.10
C SER A 112 21.63 -7.04 19.60
N ALA A 113 20.77 -7.66 20.41
CA ALA A 113 19.38 -7.91 20.05
C ALA A 113 18.57 -6.60 19.97
N TYR A 114 18.76 -5.69 20.94
CA TYR A 114 18.11 -4.38 20.96
C TYR A 114 18.61 -3.48 19.83
N LEU A 115 19.93 -3.46 19.57
CA LEU A 115 20.51 -2.71 18.46
C LEU A 115 19.94 -3.15 17.10
N LYS A 116 19.73 -4.47 16.91
CA LYS A 116 19.09 -4.99 15.70
C LYS A 116 17.66 -4.50 15.57
N GLU A 117 16.87 -4.57 16.65
CA GLU A 117 15.49 -4.09 16.70
C GLU A 117 15.39 -2.59 16.39
N ILE A 118 16.21 -1.76 17.04
CA ILE A 118 16.29 -0.32 16.79
C ILE A 118 16.64 -0.03 15.33
N ARG A 119 17.56 -0.78 14.73
CA ARG A 119 17.92 -0.63 13.31
C ARG A 119 16.75 -0.92 12.37
N GLU A 120 15.97 -1.98 12.63
CA GLU A 120 14.78 -2.30 11.84
C GLU A 120 13.70 -1.22 12.01
N GLN A 121 13.52 -0.68 13.21
CA GLN A 121 12.58 0.42 13.46
C GLN A 121 13.00 1.72 12.76
N ILE A 122 14.30 2.06 12.73
CA ILE A 122 14.84 3.20 11.97
C ILE A 122 14.57 3.03 10.48
N LYS A 123 14.76 1.81 9.96
CA LYS A 123 14.48 1.50 8.56
C LYS A 123 13.00 1.69 8.24
N LEU A 124 12.11 1.18 9.09
CA LEU A 124 10.66 1.33 8.93
C LEU A 124 10.24 2.80 9.00
N LEU A 125 10.79 3.59 9.93
CA LEU A 125 10.56 5.04 9.99
C LEU A 125 11.01 5.74 8.71
N ALA A 126 12.19 5.40 8.19
CA ALA A 126 12.70 6.00 6.96
C ALA A 126 11.90 5.57 5.71
N GLU A 127 11.34 4.36 5.68
CA GLU A 127 10.41 3.92 4.64
C GLU A 127 9.08 4.69 4.72
N LEU A 128 8.51 4.86 5.92
CA LEU A 128 7.26 5.60 6.15
C LEU A 128 7.39 7.10 5.83
N GLU A 129 8.53 7.71 6.14
CA GLU A 129 8.83 9.11 5.81
C GLU A 129 9.15 9.31 4.31
N GLY A 130 9.15 8.24 3.50
CA GLY A 130 9.50 8.27 2.09
C GLY A 130 10.98 8.59 1.81
N ARG A 131 11.84 8.53 2.84
CA ARG A 131 13.28 8.79 2.76
C ARG A 131 14.06 7.58 2.23
N LEU A 132 13.53 6.38 2.42
CA LEU A 132 13.89 5.20 1.66
C LEU A 132 12.80 5.00 0.63
N ALA A 133 13.09 5.25 -0.65
CA ALA A 133 12.25 4.70 -1.70
C ALA A 133 12.24 3.19 -1.48
N SER A 134 11.08 2.61 -1.12
CA SER A 134 10.85 1.17 -1.25
C SER A 134 11.08 0.86 -2.72
N GLN A 135 12.31 0.53 -3.09
CA GLN A 135 12.61 0.17 -4.45
C GLN A 135 11.70 -1.01 -4.76
N PRO A 136 10.78 -0.90 -5.74
CA PRO A 136 10.05 -2.07 -6.17
C PRO A 136 11.12 -3.07 -6.63
N GLN A 137 11.29 -4.17 -5.88
CA GLN A 137 12.04 -5.30 -6.38
C GLN A 137 11.25 -5.84 -7.56
N ILE A 138 11.55 -5.33 -8.75
CA ILE A 138 11.00 -5.88 -9.99
C ILE A 138 11.68 -7.25 -10.14
N ASN A 139 10.97 -8.31 -9.76
CA ASN A 139 11.35 -9.67 -10.08
C ASN A 139 11.15 -9.89 -11.59
N ILE A 140 12.07 -9.32 -12.41
CA ILE A 140 12.07 -9.40 -13.88
C ILE A 140 12.11 -10.86 -14.37
N ILE A 141 12.59 -11.78 -13.53
CA ILE A 141 12.76 -13.20 -13.88
C ILE A 141 11.41 -13.91 -14.13
N ASN A 142 10.32 -13.46 -13.50
CA ASN A 142 8.99 -14.09 -13.64
C ASN A 142 8.01 -13.28 -14.49
N ASN A 143 8.46 -12.21 -15.16
CA ASN A 143 7.58 -11.44 -16.03
C ASN A 143 7.37 -12.18 -17.37
N PRO A 144 6.14 -12.58 -17.75
CA PRO A 144 5.89 -13.27 -19.01
C PRO A 144 6.35 -12.48 -20.25
N GLN A 145 6.34 -11.15 -20.19
CA GLN A 145 6.85 -10.27 -21.26
C GLN A 145 8.37 -10.42 -21.47
N TRP A 146 9.11 -10.78 -20.41
CA TRP A 146 10.55 -11.04 -20.48
C TRP A 146 10.86 -12.37 -21.18
N ILE A 147 10.00 -13.38 -20.98
CA ILE A 147 10.12 -14.69 -21.65
C ILE A 147 9.84 -14.53 -23.16
N GLU A 148 8.81 -13.76 -23.51
CA GLU A 148 8.48 -13.44 -24.90
C GLU A 148 9.63 -12.69 -25.60
N LEU A 149 10.18 -11.67 -24.95
CA LEU A 149 11.30 -10.90 -25.50
C LEU A 149 12.55 -11.77 -25.68
N ARG A 150 12.87 -12.64 -24.72
CA ARG A 150 13.99 -13.58 -24.82
C ARG A 150 13.81 -14.54 -26.00
N THR A 151 12.60 -15.06 -26.18
CA THR A 151 12.29 -15.98 -27.28
C THR A 151 12.44 -15.26 -28.62
N LEU A 152 11.90 -14.04 -28.73
CA LEU A 152 12.01 -13.21 -29.93
C LEU A 152 13.46 -12.92 -30.30
N ILE A 153 14.30 -12.54 -29.32
CA ILE A 153 15.73 -12.26 -29.56
C ILE A 153 16.45 -13.53 -30.03
N VAL A 154 16.21 -14.68 -29.39
CA VAL A 154 16.88 -15.93 -29.75
C VAL A 154 16.45 -16.42 -31.14
N THR A 155 15.16 -16.30 -31.48
CA THR A 155 14.64 -16.67 -32.81
C THR A 155 15.14 -15.72 -33.89
N ALA A 156 15.23 -14.41 -33.62
CA ALA A 156 15.78 -13.44 -34.58
C ALA A 156 17.27 -13.70 -34.91
N LEU A 157 17.99 -14.39 -34.03
CA LEU A 157 19.40 -14.74 -34.20
C LEU A 157 19.60 -16.11 -34.87
N ASP A 158 18.54 -16.86 -35.18
CA ASP A 158 18.65 -18.17 -35.86
C ASP A 158 19.43 -18.11 -37.20
N PRO A 159 19.30 -17.07 -38.03
CA PRO A 159 20.09 -16.94 -39.26
C PRO A 159 21.58 -16.62 -39.01
N PHE A 160 21.96 -16.23 -37.79
CA PHE A 160 23.29 -15.75 -37.42
C PHE A 160 23.89 -16.60 -36.27
N PRO A 161 24.32 -17.85 -36.55
CA PRO A 161 24.69 -18.82 -35.54
C PRO A 161 25.84 -18.36 -34.62
N GLN A 162 26.82 -17.64 -35.17
CA GLN A 162 27.94 -17.08 -34.39
C GLN A 162 27.49 -15.99 -33.41
N ALA A 163 26.52 -15.15 -33.80
CA ALA A 163 25.96 -14.10 -32.93
C ALA A 163 25.09 -14.72 -31.82
N LYS A 164 24.31 -15.74 -32.15
CA LYS A 164 23.52 -16.52 -31.19
C LYS A 164 24.38 -17.14 -30.10
N GLU A 165 25.50 -17.76 -30.49
CA GLU A 165 26.44 -18.37 -29.55
C GLU A 165 27.09 -17.34 -28.60
N ALA A 166 27.53 -16.21 -29.14
CA ALA A 166 28.10 -15.12 -28.34
C ALA A 166 27.12 -14.61 -27.25
N VAL A 167 25.84 -14.46 -27.60
CA VAL A 167 24.79 -14.04 -26.65
C VAL A 167 24.52 -15.12 -25.59
N VAL A 168 24.44 -16.39 -25.97
CA VAL A 168 24.24 -17.50 -25.03
C VAL A 168 25.40 -17.60 -24.03
N ASN A 169 26.64 -17.45 -24.49
CA ASN A 169 27.83 -17.49 -23.65
C ASN A 169 27.86 -16.31 -22.66
N ALA A 170 27.52 -15.10 -23.11
CA ALA A 170 27.44 -13.92 -22.25
C ALA A 170 26.36 -14.05 -21.15
N ILE A 171 25.25 -14.74 -21.44
CA ILE A 171 24.17 -14.99 -20.46
C ILE A 171 24.55 -16.10 -19.46
N ARG A 172 25.29 -17.14 -19.89
CA ARG A 172 25.72 -18.25 -19.01
C ARG A 172 26.92 -17.91 -18.14
N GLY A 173 27.73 -16.92 -18.51
CA GLY A 173 28.91 -16.47 -17.77
C GLY A 173 28.62 -15.49 -16.62
N ARG A 174 27.35 -15.32 -16.23
CA ARG A 174 26.92 -14.52 -15.07
C ARG A 174 26.21 -15.38 -14.05
#